data_AF-A0A2W6TVM7-F1
#
_entry.id   AF-A0A2W6TVM7-F1
#
_cell.length_a   1.000
_cell.length_b   1.000
_cell.length_c   1.000
_cell.angle_alpha   90.00
_cell.angle_beta   90.00
_cell.angle_gamma   90.00
#
_symmetry.space_group_name_H-M   'P 1'
#
loop_
_entity.id
_entity.type
_entity.pdbx_description
1 polymer ?
#
loop_
_entity_poly.entity_id
_entity_poly.type
_entity_poly.pdbx_seq_one_letter_code
_entity_poly.pdbx_strand_id
1 'polypeptide(L)'
;LYATLEREFVERKGIYPNLDYPSGPAYNLMGFDTLTFTPLFVAARVVGWTAHIMEQAASNALIRPLSEYTGHDERHIDGFVDEVGTSAIALRAAEAEL
;
A
#
# COMPACT_ATOMS: atom_id res chain seq x y z
N LEU A 1 12.91 -21.01 -22.37
CA LEU A 1 11.81 -21.03 -21.37
C LEU A 1 11.32 -19.62 -21.04
N TYR A 2 12.14 -18.75 -20.42
CA TYR A 2 11.73 -17.39 -20.05
C TYR A 2 11.20 -16.55 -21.24
N ALA A 3 11.97 -16.42 -22.33
CA ALA A 3 11.51 -15.72 -23.52
C ALA A 3 10.24 -16.32 -24.15
N THR A 4 10.01 -17.63 -23.98
CA THR A 4 8.79 -18.30 -24.44
C THR A 4 7.59 -17.88 -23.60
N LEU A 5 7.72 -17.92 -22.27
CA LEU A 5 6.64 -17.54 -21.34
C LEU A 5 6.30 -16.05 -21.46
N GLU A 6 7.31 -15.18 -21.58
CA GLU A 6 7.14 -13.77 -21.86
C GLU A 6 6.28 -13.54 -23.11
N ARG A 7 6.67 -14.14 -24.24
CA ARG A 7 5.93 -14.01 -25.51
C ARG A 7 4.47 -14.48 -25.37
N GLU A 8 4.25 -15.65 -24.76
CA GLU A 8 2.89 -16.20 -24.60
C GLU A 8 2.00 -15.32 -23.69
N PHE A 9 2.56 -14.70 -22.65
CA PHE A 9 1.82 -13.76 -21.80
C PHE A 9 1.45 -12.48 -22.54
N VAL A 10 2.37 -11.94 -23.34
CA VAL A 10 2.10 -10.75 -24.16
C VAL A 10 1.07 -11.07 -25.23
N GLU A 11 1.23 -12.15 -26.00
CA GLU A 11 0.32 -12.50 -27.10
C GLU A 11 -1.11 -12.80 -26.62
N ARG A 12 -1.25 -13.50 -25.48
CA ARG A 12 -2.58 -13.94 -25.00
C ARG A 12 -3.27 -12.93 -24.10
N LYS A 13 -2.52 -12.10 -23.37
CA LYS A 13 -3.04 -11.24 -22.31
C LYS A 13 -2.63 -9.77 -22.43
N GLY A 14 -1.67 -9.43 -23.29
CA GLY A 14 -1.11 -8.08 -23.36
C GLY A 14 -0.32 -7.67 -22.11
N ILE A 15 0.08 -8.64 -21.29
CA ILE A 15 0.82 -8.39 -20.04
C ILE A 15 2.31 -8.49 -20.34
N TYR A 16 3.01 -7.37 -20.21
CA TYR A 16 4.46 -7.30 -20.35
C TYR A 16 5.15 -7.65 -19.02
N PRO A 17 6.33 -8.28 -19.05
CA PRO A 17 7.07 -8.59 -17.85
C PRO A 17 7.50 -7.31 -17.14
N ASN A 18 7.27 -7.25 -15.82
CA ASN A 18 7.85 -6.21 -14.98
C ASN A 18 9.32 -6.53 -14.66
N LEU A 19 9.98 -5.68 -13.88
CA LEU A 19 11.39 -5.87 -13.46
C LEU A 19 11.63 -7.19 -12.71
N ASP A 20 10.63 -7.69 -11.97
CA ASP A 20 10.79 -8.88 -11.13
C ASP A 20 10.92 -10.17 -11.97
N TYR A 21 10.37 -10.16 -13.18
CA TYR A 21 10.43 -11.31 -14.09
C TYR A 21 11.85 -11.67 -14.54
N PRO A 22 12.67 -10.73 -15.07
CA PRO A 22 14.08 -11.01 -15.39
C PRO A 22 15.02 -10.98 -14.17
N SER A 23 14.64 -10.34 -13.05
CA SER A 23 15.53 -10.22 -11.88
C SER A 23 15.69 -11.54 -11.13
N GLY A 24 14.63 -12.35 -10.98
CA GLY A 24 14.69 -13.66 -10.32
C GLY A 24 15.75 -14.60 -10.94
N PRO A 25 15.75 -14.83 -12.26
CA PRO A 25 16.81 -15.56 -12.95
C PRO A 25 18.19 -14.94 -12.77
N ALA A 26 18.29 -13.61 -12.85
CA ALA A 26 19.57 -12.93 -12.66
C ALA A 26 20.16 -13.20 -11.26
N TYR A 27 19.35 -13.09 -10.20
CA TYR A 27 19.78 -13.42 -8.83
C TYR A 27 20.16 -14.89 -8.68
N ASN A 28 19.38 -15.80 -9.27
CA ASN A 28 19.69 -17.22 -9.24
C ASN A 28 21.01 -17.54 -9.95
N LEU A 29 21.26 -16.93 -11.12
CA LEU A 29 22.51 -17.08 -11.88
C LEU A 29 23.72 -16.50 -11.14
N MET A 30 23.52 -15.52 -10.26
CA MET A 30 24.55 -14.99 -9.37
C MET A 30 24.80 -15.86 -8.13
N GLY A 31 24.03 -16.95 -7.95
CA GLY A 31 24.20 -17.90 -6.85
C GLY A 31 23.43 -17.56 -5.58
N PHE A 32 22.51 -16.59 -5.62
CA PHE A 32 21.64 -16.32 -4.49
C PHE A 32 20.49 -17.34 -4.42
N ASP A 33 20.16 -17.76 -3.21
CA ASP A 33 18.95 -18.52 -2.94
C ASP A 33 17.71 -17.61 -3.04
N THR A 34 16.56 -18.20 -3.36
CA THR A 34 15.31 -17.46 -3.57
C THR A 34 14.87 -16.66 -2.34
N LEU A 35 15.20 -17.12 -1.12
CA LEU A 35 14.85 -16.39 0.10
C LEU A 35 15.67 -15.10 0.26
N THR A 36 16.82 -15.00 -0.41
CA THR A 36 17.68 -13.82 -0.42
C THR A 36 17.21 -12.73 -1.40
N PHE A 37 16.26 -13.00 -2.30
CA PHE A 37 15.81 -12.01 -3.29
C PHE A 37 15.14 -10.78 -2.64
N THR A 38 14.25 -11.00 -1.66
CA THR A 38 13.57 -9.90 -0.95
C THR A 38 14.55 -9.06 -0.12
N PRO A 39 15.51 -9.64 0.63
CA PRO A 39 16.60 -8.88 1.26
C PRO A 39 17.42 -8.02 0.28
N LEU A 40 17.73 -8.52 -0.93
CA LEU A 40 18.43 -7.73 -1.96
C LEU A 40 17.59 -6.53 -2.42
N PHE A 41 16.29 -6.71 -2.62
CA PHE A 41 15.38 -5.62 -2.92
C PHE A 41 15.38 -4.56 -1.83
N VAL A 42 15.30 -4.96 -0.55
CA VAL A 42 15.37 -4.04 0.60
C VAL A 42 16.68 -3.27 0.62
N ALA A 43 17.81 -3.95 0.43
CA ALA A 43 19.13 -3.33 0.40
C ALA A 43 19.26 -2.28 -0.71
N ALA A 44 18.69 -2.51 -1.89
CA ALA A 44 18.65 -1.53 -2.96
C ALA A 44 17.65 -0.39 -2.69
N ARG A 45 16.49 -0.70 -2.08
CA ARG A 45 15.40 0.27 -1.89
C ARG A 45 15.58 1.23 -0.74
N VAL A 46 16.38 0.87 0.26
CA VAL A 46 16.63 1.72 1.43
C VAL A 46 17.08 3.13 1.05
N VAL A 47 17.91 3.29 0.01
CA VAL A 47 18.39 4.60 -0.46
C VAL A 47 17.25 5.50 -0.91
N GLY A 48 16.26 4.95 -1.63
CA GLY A 48 15.13 5.77 -2.08
C GLY A 48 14.10 5.98 -0.97
N TRP A 49 13.94 5.05 -0.04
CA TRP A 49 13.12 5.29 1.15
C TRP A 49 13.69 6.41 2.01
N THR A 50 15.00 6.43 2.25
CA THR A 50 15.64 7.51 3.01
C THR A 50 15.52 8.85 2.29
N ALA A 51 15.68 8.88 0.96
CA ALA A 51 15.46 10.08 0.17
C ALA A 51 14.02 10.62 0.34
N HIS A 52 13.00 9.78 0.17
CA HIS A 52 11.61 10.20 0.34
C HIS A 52 11.27 10.63 1.77
N ILE A 53 11.88 10.00 2.79
CA ILE A 53 11.72 10.44 4.19
C ILE A 53 12.28 11.85 4.37
N MET A 54 13.46 12.14 3.80
CA MET A 54 14.06 13.47 3.86
C MET A 54 13.23 14.52 3.12
N GLU A 55 12.72 14.18 1.93
CA GLU A 55 11.82 15.04 1.15
C GLU A 55 10.54 15.37 1.92
N GLN A 56 9.90 14.36 2.51
CA GLN A 56 8.71 14.55 3.33
C GLN A 56 9.00 15.40 4.57
N ALA A 57 10.14 15.20 5.23
CA ALA A 57 10.53 15.99 6.39
C ALA A 57 10.79 17.47 6.04
N ALA A 58 11.33 17.73 4.84
CA ALA A 58 11.58 19.09 4.35
C ALA A 58 10.31 19.83 3.92
N SER A 59 9.31 19.11 3.39
CA SER A 59 8.01 19.65 2.95
C SER A 59 6.86 18.96 3.68
N ASN A 60 6.86 19.09 5.01
CA ASN A 60 6.03 18.28 5.90
C ASN A 60 4.52 18.53 5.75
N ALA A 61 3.83 17.58 5.14
CA ALA A 61 2.38 17.49 5.09
C ALA A 61 1.91 16.24 5.84
N LEU A 62 1.00 16.42 6.81
CA LEU A 62 0.42 15.28 7.52
C LEU A 62 -0.60 14.57 6.62
N ILE A 63 -0.36 13.29 6.35
CA ILE A 63 -1.28 12.44 5.59
C ILE A 63 -2.44 12.04 6.51
N ARG A 64 -3.67 12.44 6.17
CA ARG A 64 -4.91 12.13 6.89
C ARG A 64 -5.90 11.43 5.95
N PRO A 65 -5.72 10.14 5.66
CA PRO A 65 -6.65 9.43 4.81
C PRO A 65 -8.00 9.30 5.53
N LEU A 66 -9.09 9.57 4.81
CA LEU A 66 -10.44 9.29 5.27
C LEU A 66 -10.84 7.88 4.85
N SER A 67 -11.76 7.29 5.61
CA SER A 67 -12.36 5.99 5.29
C SER A 67 -13.86 6.15 5.17
N GLU A 68 -14.44 5.55 4.14
CA GLU A 68 -15.88 5.42 4.04
C GLU A 68 -16.36 4.39 5.07
N TYR A 69 -17.35 4.78 5.88
CA TYR A 69 -17.98 3.87 6.83
C TYR A 69 -19.10 3.09 6.14
N THR A 70 -18.93 1.78 6.00
CA THR A 70 -19.94 0.86 5.45
C THR A 70 -20.43 -0.16 6.49
N GLY A 71 -20.28 0.17 7.78
CA GLY A 71 -20.78 -0.66 8.87
C GLY A 71 -22.28 -0.47 9.11
N HIS A 72 -22.79 -1.06 10.18
CA HIS A 72 -24.19 -0.87 10.57
C HIS A 72 -24.43 0.54 11.11
N ASP A 73 -25.65 1.04 10.96
CA ASP A 73 -26.08 2.28 11.61
C ASP A 73 -25.92 2.22 13.14
N GLU A 74 -26.12 3.36 13.80
CA GLU A 74 -26.09 3.47 15.25
C GLU A 74 -26.97 2.39 15.91
N ARG A 75 -26.40 1.69 16.90
CA ARG A 75 -27.11 0.70 17.71
C ARG A 75 -27.18 1.18 19.14
N HIS A 76 -28.40 1.44 19.60
CA HIS A 76 -28.65 1.82 20.98
C HIS A 76 -28.39 0.64 21.93
N ILE A 77 -27.84 0.93 23.11
CA ILE A 77 -27.60 -0.06 24.17
C ILE A 77 -28.59 0.21 25.30
N ASP A 78 -29.43 -0.77 25.62
CA ASP A 78 -30.44 -0.63 26.67
C ASP A 78 -29.79 -0.26 28.02
N GLY A 79 -30.31 0.79 28.65
CA GLY A 79 -29.80 1.31 29.92
C GLY A 79 -28.61 2.27 29.81
N PHE A 80 -28.13 2.57 28.61
CA PHE A 80 -27.14 3.63 28.41
C PHE A 80 -27.78 5.01 28.61
N VAL A 81 -27.20 5.80 29.52
CA VAL A 81 -27.57 7.20 29.75
C VAL A 81 -26.45 8.07 29.18
N ASP A 82 -26.77 8.87 28.17
CA ASP A 82 -25.82 9.79 27.55
C ASP A 82 -25.63 11.04 28.42
N GLU A 83 -24.87 10.91 29.51
CA GLU A 83 -24.60 12.02 30.43
C GLU A 83 -23.83 13.19 29.78
N VAL A 84 -23.13 12.94 28.67
CA VAL A 84 -22.21 13.89 28.02
C VAL A 84 -22.78 14.45 26.71
N GLY A 85 -23.94 13.97 26.26
CA GLY A 85 -24.60 14.44 25.02
C GLY A 85 -23.87 14.02 23.73
N THR A 86 -23.15 12.91 23.77
CA THR A 86 -22.34 12.38 22.66
C THR A 86 -23.22 12.00 21.46
N SER A 87 -24.47 11.61 21.70
CA SER A 87 -25.48 11.29 20.66
C SER A 87 -25.87 12.48 19.79
N ALA A 88 -25.61 13.72 20.25
CA ALA A 88 -25.89 14.94 19.49
C ALA A 88 -24.67 15.45 18.68
N ILE A 89 -23.53 14.77 18.74
CA ILE A 89 -22.34 15.15 17.96
C ILE A 89 -22.59 14.75 16.51
N ALA A 90 -23.07 15.71 15.71
CA ALA A 90 -23.12 15.56 14.27
C ALA A 90 -21.69 15.38 13.72
N LEU A 91 -21.49 14.39 12.84
CA LEU A 91 -20.30 14.28 12.00
C LEU A 91 -20.05 15.64 11.33
N ARG A 92 -18.86 16.20 11.53
CA ARG A 92 -18.53 17.53 10.99
C ARG A 92 -18.67 17.50 9.48
N ALA A 93 -19.67 18.19 8.94
CA ALA A 93 -19.91 18.32 7.50
C ALA A 93 -18.69 18.84 6.71
N ALA A 94 -17.76 19.53 7.38
CA ALA A 94 -16.51 20.03 6.79
C ALA A 94 -15.52 18.95 6.34
N GLU A 95 -15.70 17.67 6.71
CA GLU A 95 -14.83 16.57 6.28
C GLU A 95 -15.30 15.89 4.99
N ALA A 96 -16.47 16.26 4.46
CA ALA A 96 -17.03 15.70 3.22
C ALA A 96 -16.69 16.50 1.94
N GLU A 97 -16.04 17.66 2.07
CA GLU A 97 -15.72 18.59 0.95
C GLU A 97 -14.22 18.66 0.59
N LEU A 98 -13.41 17.69 1.02
CA LEU A 98 -12.02 17.48 0.55
C LEU A 98 -11.93 16.27 -0.37
#